data_AF-A0A178UE52-F1
#
_entry.id   AF-A0A178UE52-F1
#
_cell.length_a   1.000
_cell.length_b   1.000
_cell.length_c   1.000
_cell.angle_alpha   90.00
_cell.angle_beta   90.00
_cell.angle_gamma   90.00
#
_symmetry.space_group_name_H-M   'P 1'
#
loop_
_entity.id
_entity.type
_entity.pdbx_description
1 polymer ?
#
loop_
_entity_poly.entity_id
_entity_poly.type
_entity_poly.pdbx_seq_one_letter_code
_entity_poly.pdbx_strand_id
1 'polypeptide(L)'
;MGAEKWLDIEFWDTPKECFKVLKSRGYRIATTHLRMDTVSIYDMDWSCPTAIVVGNEGRGISDEALELSDLRCSIPMNGMVDSFNVSVAAGILMHHAVSDRTTRLGSHGDLSEAEKEILMAEFSLRHSRSSICIAYEFAKRKQQHSTSS
;
A
#
# COMPACT_ATOMS: atom_id res chain seq x y z
N MET A 1 -0.58 -16.12 8.94
CA MET A 1 -1.47 -15.19 9.69
C MET A 1 -0.62 -14.40 10.65
N GLY A 2 -0.61 -13.07 10.56
CA GLY A 2 0.25 -12.17 11.33
C GLY A 2 0.78 -10.97 10.52
N ALA A 3 0.69 -11.00 9.20
CA ALA A 3 1.14 -9.91 8.32
C ALA A 3 0.25 -8.67 8.43
N GLU A 4 -1.04 -8.86 8.71
CA GLU A 4 -2.02 -7.81 8.93
C GLU A 4 -1.64 -6.85 10.07
N LYS A 5 -0.78 -7.31 11.00
CA LYS A 5 -0.28 -6.51 12.12
C LYS A 5 0.74 -5.44 11.72
N TRP A 6 1.30 -5.58 10.52
CA TRP A 6 2.37 -4.75 9.99
C TRP A 6 1.88 -3.91 8.80
N LEU A 7 0.57 -3.75 8.68
CA LEU A 7 -0.08 -3.00 7.62
C LEU A 7 -1.02 -1.96 8.23
N ASP A 8 -1.04 -0.78 7.64
CA ASP A 8 -2.10 0.18 7.85
C ASP A 8 -3.30 -0.21 6.97
N ILE A 9 -4.45 -0.40 7.61
CA ILE A 9 -5.70 -0.76 6.92
C ILE A 9 -6.68 0.40 7.13
N GLU A 10 -7.02 1.08 6.04
CA GLU A 10 -8.01 2.16 6.01
C GLU A 10 -9.27 1.68 5.26
N PHE A 11 -10.44 1.90 5.86
CA PHE A 11 -11.73 1.62 5.23
C PHE A 11 -12.36 2.91 4.73
N TRP A 12 -12.95 2.86 3.55
CA TRP A 12 -13.59 3.99 2.89
C TRP A 12 -14.96 3.57 2.38
N ASP A 13 -15.94 4.47 2.51
CA ASP A 13 -17.31 4.20 2.05
C ASP A 13 -17.43 4.25 0.52
N THR A 14 -16.61 5.09 -0.13
CA THR A 14 -16.65 5.28 -1.59
C THR A 14 -15.25 5.33 -2.23
N PRO A 15 -15.10 4.83 -3.49
CA PRO A 15 -13.85 4.99 -4.24
C PRO A 15 -13.45 6.46 -4.40
N LYS A 16 -14.42 7.35 -4.60
CA LYS A 16 -14.20 8.78 -4.80
C LYS A 16 -13.48 9.45 -3.62
N GLU A 17 -13.90 9.16 -2.39
CA GLU A 17 -13.27 9.71 -1.19
C GLU A 17 -11.86 9.15 -0.99
N CYS A 18 -11.71 7.83 -1.12
CA CYS A 18 -10.42 7.15 -1.06
C CYS A 18 -9.44 7.75 -2.06
N PHE A 19 -9.84 7.87 -3.34
CA PHE A 19 -8.99 8.34 -4.41
C PHE A 19 -8.60 9.81 -4.22
N LYS A 20 -9.51 10.65 -3.73
CA LYS A 20 -9.20 12.04 -3.38
C LYS A 20 -8.09 12.12 -2.33
N VAL A 21 -8.18 11.29 -1.29
CA VAL A 21 -7.16 11.26 -0.22
C VAL A 21 -5.83 10.72 -0.74
N LEU A 22 -5.83 9.63 -1.50
CA LEU A 22 -4.62 9.07 -2.11
C LEU A 22 -3.92 10.09 -3.03
N LYS A 23 -4.67 10.79 -3.89
CA LYS A 23 -4.12 11.85 -4.74
C LYS A 23 -3.55 13.01 -3.92
N SER A 24 -4.20 13.40 -2.82
CA SER A 24 -3.67 14.43 -1.91
C SER A 24 -2.38 14.02 -1.20
N ARG A 25 -2.16 12.71 -1.01
CA ARG A 25 -0.91 12.13 -0.49
C ARG A 25 0.18 11.99 -1.57
N GLY A 26 -0.09 12.41 -2.81
CA GLY A 26 0.88 12.38 -3.91
C GLY A 26 0.92 11.08 -4.71
N TYR A 27 -0.02 10.16 -4.50
CA TYR A 27 -0.11 8.95 -5.31
C TYR A 27 -0.84 9.22 -6.63
N ARG A 28 -0.30 8.71 -7.74
CA ARG A 28 -1.12 8.43 -8.92
C ARG A 28 -1.87 7.11 -8.73
N ILE A 29 -3.02 6.97 -9.37
CA ILE A 29 -3.90 5.81 -9.22
C ILE A 29 -3.86 4.94 -10.47
N ALA A 30 -3.42 3.69 -10.31
CA ALA A 30 -3.35 2.68 -11.36
C ALA A 30 -4.39 1.58 -11.13
N THR A 31 -5.39 1.50 -12.00
CA THR A 31 -6.45 0.47 -11.94
C THR A 31 -6.13 -0.71 -12.84
N THR A 32 -6.26 -1.93 -12.34
CA THR A 32 -6.12 -3.14 -13.17
C THR A 32 -7.33 -3.30 -14.09
N HIS A 33 -7.12 -3.44 -15.40
CA HIS A 33 -8.18 -3.63 -16.37
C HIS A 33 -7.83 -4.69 -17.41
N LEU A 34 -8.84 -5.37 -17.96
CA LEU A 34 -8.68 -6.48 -18.91
C LEU A 34 -8.92 -6.08 -20.37
N ARG A 35 -9.45 -4.88 -20.63
CA ARG A 35 -9.80 -4.43 -21.99
C ARG A 35 -8.62 -3.77 -22.71
N MET A 36 -8.83 -3.52 -24.00
CA MET A 36 -7.96 -2.66 -24.80
C MET A 36 -7.89 -1.24 -24.20
N ASP A 37 -6.75 -0.57 -24.36
CA ASP A 37 -6.37 0.71 -23.70
C ASP A 37 -5.82 0.57 -22.27
N THR A 38 -4.87 -0.35 -22.10
CA THR A 38 -4.08 -0.52 -20.85
C THR A 38 -2.59 -0.49 -21.16
N VAL A 39 -1.81 0.04 -20.23
CA VAL A 39 -0.35 -0.09 -20.23
C VAL A 39 0.05 -1.41 -19.56
N SER A 40 0.97 -2.15 -20.18
CA SER A 40 1.57 -3.33 -19.54
C SER A 40 2.23 -2.95 -18.22
N ILE A 41 2.06 -3.74 -17.16
CA ILE A 41 2.77 -3.51 -15.90
C ILE A 41 4.30 -3.49 -16.06
N TYR A 42 4.83 -4.13 -17.12
CA TYR A 42 6.26 -4.17 -17.43
C TYR A 42 6.78 -2.90 -18.10
N ASP A 43 5.90 -2.09 -18.67
CA ASP A 43 6.24 -0.85 -19.38
C ASP A 43 5.97 0.39 -18.53
N MET A 44 5.40 0.20 -17.33
CA MET A 44 5.13 1.28 -16.39
C MET A 44 6.41 1.71 -15.65
N ASP A 45 6.53 3.01 -15.37
CA ASP A 45 7.57 3.54 -14.48
C ASP A 45 7.15 3.42 -13.01
N TRP A 46 7.64 2.44 -12.27
CA TRP A 46 7.30 2.21 -10.86
C TRP A 46 8.11 3.06 -9.87
N SER A 47 8.96 3.97 -10.35
CA SER A 47 9.65 4.94 -9.49
C SER A 47 8.70 6.00 -8.91
N CYS A 48 7.57 6.25 -9.57
CA CYS A 48 6.55 7.19 -9.11
C CYS A 48 5.65 6.59 -8.01
N PRO A 49 5.30 7.34 -6.94
CA PRO A 49 4.32 6.91 -5.95
C PRO A 49 3.00 6.50 -6.62
N THR A 50 2.65 5.22 -6.51
CA THR A 50 1.51 4.63 -7.22
C THR A 50 0.63 3.86 -6.26
N ALA A 51 -0.66 4.19 -6.22
CA ALA A 51 -1.69 3.40 -5.58
C ALA A 51 -2.27 2.41 -6.61
N ILE A 52 -2.21 1.11 -6.29
CA ILE A 52 -2.68 0.04 -7.15
C ILE A 52 -4.09 -0.34 -6.73
N VAL A 53 -5.03 -0.32 -7.68
CA VAL A 53 -6.43 -0.67 -7.43
C VAL A 53 -6.73 -1.96 -8.16
N VAL A 54 -7.12 -2.98 -7.39
CA VAL A 54 -7.50 -4.31 -7.89
C VAL A 54 -9.01 -4.50 -7.78
N GLY A 55 -9.58 -5.18 -8.77
CA GLY A 55 -11.03 -5.36 -8.90
C GLY A 55 -11.59 -6.49 -8.04
N ASN A 56 -12.92 -6.59 -7.98
CA ASN A 56 -13.61 -7.70 -7.33
C ASN A 56 -13.61 -8.96 -8.23
N GLU A 57 -13.51 -10.16 -7.65
CA GLU A 57 -13.36 -11.48 -8.33
C GLU A 57 -14.47 -11.85 -9.33
N GLY A 58 -15.55 -11.08 -9.45
CA GLY A 58 -16.56 -11.29 -10.50
C GLY A 58 -16.86 -10.07 -11.38
N ARG A 59 -16.77 -8.85 -10.83
CA ARG A 59 -17.15 -7.62 -11.55
C ARG A 59 -15.95 -6.82 -12.06
N GLY A 60 -14.74 -7.16 -11.62
CA GLY A 60 -13.56 -6.34 -11.89
C GLY A 60 -13.63 -4.99 -11.17
N ILE A 61 -13.06 -3.96 -11.79
CA ILE A 61 -13.08 -2.57 -11.32
C ILE A 61 -14.40 -1.91 -11.74
N SER A 62 -14.98 -1.06 -10.88
CA SER A 62 -16.17 -0.27 -11.22
C SER A 62 -15.87 0.84 -12.22
N ASP A 63 -16.85 1.22 -13.04
CA ASP A 63 -16.70 2.32 -14.00
C ASP A 63 -16.29 3.64 -13.32
N GLU A 64 -16.85 3.92 -12.14
CA GLU A 64 -16.46 5.08 -11.31
C GLU A 64 -14.95 5.07 -10.99
N ALA A 65 -14.40 3.92 -10.62
CA ALA A 65 -12.97 3.81 -10.32
C ALA A 65 -12.10 3.92 -11.59
N LEU A 66 -12.59 3.46 -12.75
CA LEU A 66 -11.92 3.61 -14.05
C LEU A 66 -11.93 5.04 -14.58
N GLU A 67 -12.93 5.85 -14.21
CA GLU A 67 -13.02 7.27 -14.56
C GLU A 67 -12.11 8.13 -13.68
N LEU A 68 -11.97 7.76 -12.41
CA LEU A 68 -11.15 8.51 -11.46
C LEU A 68 -9.66 8.12 -11.48
N SER A 69 -9.29 7.03 -12.15
CA SER A 69 -7.91 6.56 -12.23
C SER A 69 -7.06 7.40 -13.19
N ASP A 70 -5.76 7.50 -12.88
CA ASP A 70 -4.82 8.26 -13.71
C ASP A 70 -4.27 7.38 -14.86
N LEU A 71 -4.24 6.06 -14.65
CA LEU A 71 -3.86 5.09 -15.67
C LEU A 71 -4.52 3.73 -15.46
N ARG A 72 -4.61 2.97 -16.54
CA ARG A 72 -5.10 1.60 -16.57
C ARG A 72 -3.96 0.67 -16.90
N CYS A 73 -3.77 -0.37 -16.10
CA CYS A 73 -2.71 -1.33 -16.30
C CYS A 73 -3.21 -2.76 -16.41
N SER A 74 -2.43 -3.61 -17.07
CA SER A 74 -2.74 -5.03 -17.22
C SER A 74 -1.48 -5.88 -17.11
N ILE A 75 -1.67 -7.10 -16.63
CA ILE A 75 -0.63 -8.14 -16.65
C ILE A 75 -0.81 -8.86 -17.98
N PRO A 76 0.19 -8.84 -18.90
CA PRO A 76 0.11 -9.59 -20.14
C PRO A 76 -0.15 -11.08 -19.87
N MET A 77 -1.18 -11.61 -20.50
CA MET A 77 -1.57 -13.01 -20.40
C MET A 77 -1.53 -13.66 -21.78
N ASN A 78 -0.88 -14.81 -21.86
CA ASN A 78 -0.90 -15.66 -23.04
C ASN A 78 -1.70 -16.93 -22.71
N GLY A 79 -2.85 -17.13 -23.35
CA GLY A 79 -3.65 -18.34 -23.13
C GLY A 79 -5.13 -18.14 -23.40
N MET A 80 -5.93 -19.12 -22.95
CA MET A 80 -7.39 -19.17 -23.14
C MET A 80 -8.18 -18.53 -21.99
N VAL A 81 -7.49 -18.06 -20.93
CA VAL A 81 -8.12 -17.45 -19.76
C VAL A 81 -7.93 -15.94 -19.81
N ASP A 82 -9.01 -15.22 -19.52
CA ASP A 82 -9.04 -13.76 -19.66
C ASP A 82 -8.51 -13.03 -18.42
N SER A 83 -8.29 -13.72 -17.29
CA SER A 83 -7.80 -13.10 -16.05
C SER A 83 -7.17 -14.08 -15.06
N PHE A 84 -6.23 -13.59 -14.25
CA PHE A 84 -5.78 -14.28 -13.03
C PHE A 84 -6.79 -14.12 -11.88
N ASN A 85 -6.65 -14.95 -10.84
CA ASN A 85 -7.26 -14.65 -9.55
C ASN A 85 -6.77 -13.29 -9.03
N VAL A 86 -7.64 -12.52 -8.36
CA VAL A 86 -7.31 -11.16 -7.90
C VAL A 86 -6.09 -11.12 -6.98
N SER A 87 -5.95 -12.08 -6.07
CA SER A 87 -4.83 -12.14 -5.13
C SER A 87 -3.51 -12.48 -5.84
N VAL A 88 -3.57 -13.34 -6.86
CA VAL A 88 -2.42 -13.69 -7.70
C VAL A 88 -2.00 -12.49 -8.54
N ALA A 89 -2.95 -11.79 -9.17
CA ALA A 89 -2.68 -10.57 -9.93
C ALA A 89 -2.05 -9.49 -9.04
N ALA A 90 -2.62 -9.26 -7.84
CA ALA A 90 -2.08 -8.31 -6.87
C ALA A 90 -0.65 -8.67 -6.45
N GLY A 91 -0.38 -9.95 -6.19
CA GLY A 91 0.96 -10.44 -5.84
C GLY A 91 1.99 -10.23 -6.95
N ILE A 92 1.66 -10.60 -8.20
CA ILE A 92 2.54 -10.42 -9.37
C ILE A 92 2.85 -8.93 -9.55
N LEU A 93 1.82 -8.09 -9.51
CA LEU A 93 1.94 -6.66 -9.76
C LEU A 93 2.77 -5.98 -8.66
N MET A 94 2.48 -6.21 -7.39
CA MET A 94 3.25 -5.64 -6.28
C MET A 94 4.70 -6.09 -6.28
N HIS A 95 4.96 -7.39 -6.53
CA HIS A 95 6.33 -7.90 -6.60
C HIS A 95 7.11 -7.26 -7.75
N HIS A 96 6.49 -7.15 -8.93
CA HIS A 96 7.13 -6.50 -10.07
C HIS A 96 7.39 -5.01 -9.80
N ALA A 97 6.42 -4.28 -9.24
CA ALA A 97 6.55 -2.87 -8.90
C ALA A 97 7.72 -2.63 -7.93
N VAL A 98 7.86 -3.45 -6.89
CA VAL A 98 8.99 -3.37 -5.95
C VAL A 98 10.32 -3.67 -6.64
N SER A 99 10.36 -4.70 -7.50
CA SER A 99 11.56 -5.07 -8.25
C SER A 99 12.01 -3.94 -9.17
N ASP A 100 11.12 -3.41 -10.02
CA ASP A 100 11.41 -2.32 -10.96
C ASP A 100 11.83 -1.05 -10.21
N ARG A 101 11.11 -0.67 -9.14
CA ARG A 101 11.45 0.48 -8.30
C ARG A 101 12.83 0.34 -7.68
N THR A 102 13.16 -0.83 -7.14
CA THR A 102 14.49 -1.09 -6.55
C THR A 102 15.59 -1.02 -7.60
N THR A 103 15.36 -1.57 -8.80
CA THR A 103 16.31 -1.51 -9.92
C THR A 103 16.54 -0.07 -10.39
N ARG A 104 15.51 0.76 -10.47
CA ARG A 104 15.62 2.16 -10.92
C ARG A 104 16.22 3.10 -9.88
N LEU A 105 15.81 2.95 -8.61
CA LEU A 105 16.21 3.86 -7.54
C LEU A 105 17.46 3.40 -6.78
N GLY A 106 17.85 2.14 -6.92
CA GLY A 106 19.00 1.54 -6.22
C GLY A 106 18.76 1.27 -4.73
N SER A 107 17.55 1.50 -4.20
CA SER A 107 17.20 1.25 -2.80
C SER A 107 15.84 0.57 -2.67
N HIS A 108 15.69 -0.17 -1.57
CA HIS A 108 14.40 -0.72 -1.14
C HIS A 108 13.80 0.18 -0.05
N GLY A 109 12.68 0.84 -0.38
CA GLY A 109 12.01 1.77 0.52
C GLY A 109 12.62 3.17 0.55
N ASP A 110 11.87 4.10 1.12
CA ASP A 110 12.14 5.54 1.21
C ASP A 110 12.16 6.06 2.66
N LEU A 111 11.92 5.19 3.65
CA LEU A 111 12.00 5.53 5.07
C LEU A 111 13.46 5.64 5.55
N SER A 112 13.76 6.70 6.28
CA SER A 112 14.98 6.82 7.08
C SER A 112 15.01 5.81 8.22
N GLU A 113 16.19 5.55 8.78
CA GLU A 113 16.32 4.64 9.93
C GLU A 113 15.47 5.08 11.14
N ALA A 114 15.41 6.39 11.40
CA ALA A 114 14.58 6.92 12.47
C ALA A 114 13.07 6.66 12.22
N GLU A 115 12.60 6.83 10.98
CA GLU A 115 11.21 6.53 10.62
C GLU A 115 10.90 5.03 10.72
N LYS A 116 11.84 4.17 10.34
CA LYS A 116 11.69 2.70 10.50
C LYS A 116 11.57 2.32 11.97
N GLU A 117 12.38 2.90 12.85
CA GLU A 117 12.32 2.65 14.30
C GLU A 117 10.97 3.10 14.88
N ILE A 118 10.50 4.30 14.50
CA ILE A 118 9.21 4.82 14.93
C ILE A 118 8.08 3.90 14.46
N LEU A 119 8.08 3.53 13.19
CA LEU A 119 7.04 2.67 12.60
C LEU A 119 7.04 1.27 13.24
N MET A 120 8.23 0.71 13.50
CA MET A 120 8.37 -0.57 14.22
C MET A 120 7.80 -0.50 15.63
N ALA A 121 8.11 0.58 16.36
CA ALA A 121 7.56 0.81 17.70
C ALA A 121 6.04 0.95 17.65
N GLU A 122 5.52 1.70 16.68
CA GLU A 122 4.09 1.89 16.49
C GLU A 122 3.35 0.58 16.23
N PHE A 123 3.79 -0.22 15.25
CA PHE A 123 3.18 -1.52 14.96
C PHE A 123 3.25 -2.50 16.14
N SER A 124 4.36 -2.48 16.88
CA SER A 124 4.53 -3.30 18.09
C SER A 124 3.54 -2.94 19.18
N LEU A 125 3.30 -1.64 19.40
CA LEU A 125 2.37 -1.13 20.41
C LEU A 125 0.92 -1.45 20.07
N ARG A 126 0.52 -1.32 18.80
CA ARG A 126 -0.86 -1.61 18.35
C ARG A 126 -1.32 -3.03 18.69
N HIS A 127 -0.41 -4.00 18.72
CA HIS A 127 -0.73 -5.41 18.86
C HIS A 127 -0.44 -6.01 20.24
N SER A 128 0.12 -5.22 21.16
CA SER A 128 0.39 -5.65 22.54
C SER A 128 -0.28 -4.70 23.53
N ARG A 129 -1.46 -5.11 24.02
CA ARG A 129 -2.17 -4.42 25.11
C ARG A 129 -1.29 -4.19 26.34
N SER A 130 -0.40 -5.15 26.62
CA SER A 130 0.59 -5.03 27.70
C SER A 130 1.65 -3.97 27.39
N SER A 131 2.13 -3.89 26.15
CA SER A 131 3.19 -2.95 25.77
C SER A 131 2.72 -1.49 25.80
N ILE A 132 1.48 -1.20 25.45
CA ILE A 132 0.89 0.14 25.63
C ILE A 132 0.88 0.53 27.12
N CYS A 133 0.44 -0.39 27.99
CA CYS A 133 0.41 -0.15 29.43
C CYS A 133 1.83 0.09 29.99
N ILE A 134 2.79 -0.75 29.59
CA ILE A 134 4.20 -0.64 29.98
C ILE A 134 4.83 0.67 29.47
N ALA A 135 4.57 1.04 28.21
CA ALA A 135 5.07 2.29 27.63
C ALA A 135 4.50 3.51 28.36
N TYR A 136 3.22 3.47 28.72
CA TYR A 136 2.55 4.52 29.49
C TYR A 136 3.14 4.64 30.91
N GLU A 137 3.32 3.52 31.61
CA GLU A 137 3.98 3.51 32.93
C GLU A 137 5.42 4.03 32.87
N PHE A 138 6.19 3.63 31.87
CA PHE A 138 7.56 4.09 31.67
C PHE A 138 7.62 5.61 31.44
N ALA A 139 6.76 6.14 30.55
CA ALA A 139 6.66 7.58 30.29
C ALA A 139 6.34 8.37 31.57
N LYS A 140 5.39 7.87 32.38
CA LYS A 140 5.01 8.48 33.67
C LYS A 140 6.18 8.52 34.66
N ARG A 141 6.97 7.44 34.78
CA ARG A 141 8.16 7.39 35.66
C ARG A 141 9.25 8.36 35.22
N LYS A 142 9.46 8.50 33.91
CA LYS A 142 10.48 9.41 33.35
C LYS A 142 10.12 10.88 33.59
N GLN A 143 8.85 11.25 33.45
CA GLN A 143 8.38 12.61 33.76
C GLN A 143 8.55 12.98 35.24
N GLN A 144 8.31 12.04 36.16
CA GLN A 144 8.50 12.25 37.60
C GLN A 144 9.97 12.44 38.00
N HIS A 145 10.89 11.79 37.30
CA HIS A 145 12.34 11.94 37.52
C HIS A 145 12.90 13.24 36.93
N SER A 146 12.26 13.83 35.89
CA SER A 146 12.69 15.12 35.32
C SER A 146 12.21 16.37 36.08
N THR A 147 11.20 16.25 36.96
CA THR A 147 10.68 17.36 37.79
C THR A 147 11.30 17.43 39.19
N SER A 148 12.21 16.52 39.53
CA SER A 148 12.86 16.45 40.85
C SER A 148 14.34 16.87 40.80
N SER A 149 14.74 17.64 39.79
CA SER A 149 16.10 18.19 39.59
C SER A 149 16.03 19.67 39.27
#